data_AF-M5SX56-F1
#
_entry.id   AF-M5SX56-F1
#
_cell.length_a   1.000
_cell.length_b   1.000
_cell.length_c   1.000
_cell.angle_alpha   90.00
_cell.angle_beta   90.00
_cell.angle_gamma   90.00
#
_symmetry.space_group_name_H-M   'P 1'
#
loop_
_entity.id
_entity.type
_entity.pdbx_description
1 polymer ?
#
loop_
_entity_poly.entity_id
_entity_poly.type
_entity_poly.pdbx_seq_one_letter_code
_entity_poly.pdbx_strand_id
1 'polypeptide(L)' 'MDFAVGQREPRYDRPVNADYDVALHVVFSDQAAHDKYQVAERHLKFIEQQKDNWDSVQVFDTNLRD' A
#
# COMPACT_ATOMS: atom_id res chain seq x y z
N MET A 1 10.21 4.88 9.17
CA MET A 1 9.07 4.43 8.35
C MET A 1 8.60 5.66 7.62
N ASP A 2 8.80 5.67 6.32
CA ASP A 2 8.28 6.73 5.47
C ASP A 2 7.05 6.19 4.74
N PHE A 3 6.06 7.03 4.50
CA PHE A 3 4.89 6.65 3.73
C PHE A 3 4.43 7.80 2.84
N ALA A 4 3.83 7.46 1.71
CA ALA A 4 3.21 8.40 0.80
C ALA A 4 1.90 7.82 0.26
N VAL A 5 0.92 8.69 0.04
CA VAL A 5 -0.37 8.34 -0.55
C VAL A 5 -0.60 9.21 -1.78
N GLY A 6 -1.15 8.62 -2.84
CA GLY A 6 -1.49 9.33 -4.06
C GLY A 6 -2.75 8.78 -4.71
N GLN A 7 -3.33 9.59 -5.61
CA GLN A 7 -4.38 9.16 -6.53
C GLN A 7 -3.77 8.76 -7.86
N ARG A 8 -4.46 7.89 -8.59
CA ARG A 8 -4.05 7.55 -9.96
C ARG A 8 -4.02 8.79 -10.86
N GLU A 9 -2.97 8.91 -11.67
CA GLU A 9 -2.89 9.91 -12.74
C GLU A 9 -3.53 9.35 -14.02
N PRO A 10 -4.74 9.83 -14.40
CA PRO A 10 -5.51 9.24 -15.51
C PRO A 10 -4.84 9.39 -16.87
N ARG A 11 -3.86 10.30 -17.04
CA ARG A 11 -3.16 10.48 -18.32
C ARG A 11 -2.20 9.34 -18.67
N TYR A 12 -1.79 8.51 -17.71
CA TYR A 12 -0.83 7.43 -17.95
C TYR A 12 -1.51 6.07 -18.18
N ASP A 13 -2.29 5.96 -19.26
CA ASP A 13 -3.13 4.79 -19.55
C ASP A 13 -2.49 3.79 -20.55
N ARG A 14 -1.33 3.24 -20.19
CA ARG A 14 -0.69 2.19 -20.99
C ARG A 14 -1.22 0.81 -20.55
N PRO A 15 -1.26 -0.21 -21.43
CA PRO A 15 -1.73 -1.56 -21.07
C PRO A 15 -0.99 -2.23 -19.89
N VAL A 16 0.19 -1.73 -19.53
CA VAL A 16 1.01 -2.22 -18.42
C VAL A 16 0.83 -1.43 -17.12
N ASN A 17 0.02 -0.36 -17.11
CA ASN A 17 -0.30 0.37 -15.89
C ASN A 17 -1.52 -0.26 -15.22
N ALA A 18 -1.52 -0.35 -13.89
CA ALA A 18 -2.61 -0.97 -13.14
C ALA A 18 -3.84 -0.04 -13.08
N ASP A 19 -5.01 -0.65 -12.92
CA ASP A 19 -6.27 0.05 -12.66
C ASP A 19 -6.49 0.15 -11.14
N TYR A 20 -6.46 1.36 -10.61
CA TYR A 20 -6.61 1.66 -9.18
C TYR A 20 -7.02 3.12 -8.97
N ASP A 21 -7.59 3.44 -7.81
CA ASP A 21 -7.94 4.81 -7.43
C ASP A 21 -6.90 5.46 -6.52
N VAL A 22 -6.35 4.68 -5.58
CA VAL A 22 -5.42 5.13 -4.53
C VAL A 22 -4.20 4.21 -4.47
N ALA A 23 -3.02 4.81 -4.34
CA ALA A 23 -1.77 4.11 -4.09
C ALA A 23 -1.20 4.50 -2.71
N LEU A 24 -0.80 3.49 -1.93
CA LEU A 24 -0.09 3.64 -0.65
C LEU A 24 1.31 3.04 -0.80
N HIS A 25 2.33 3.86 -0.57
CA HIS A 25 3.72 3.43 -0.51
C HIS A 25 4.21 3.49 0.92
N VAL A 26 4.88 2.43 1.38
CA VAL A 26 5.48 2.39 2.72
C VAL A 26 6.89 1.83 2.60
N VAL A 27 7.85 2.54 3.19
CA VAL A 27 9.25 2.11 3.28
C VAL A 27 9.58 1.78 4.73
N PHE A 28 9.91 0.52 4.98
CA PHE A 28 10.34 0.01 6.28
C PHE A 28 11.86 -0.01 6.36
N SER A 29 12.40 0.13 7.58
CA SER A 29 13.84 0.02 7.82
C SER A 29 14.37 -1.39 7.56
N ASP A 30 13.54 -2.38 7.86
CA ASP A 30 13.84 -3.80 7.81
C ASP A 30 12.54 -4.62 7.86
N GLN A 31 12.68 -5.94 7.72
CA GLN A 31 11.55 -6.87 7.76
C GLN A 31 10.85 -6.91 9.13
N ALA A 32 11.57 -6.75 10.25
CA ALA A 32 10.94 -6.79 11.57
C ALA A 32 10.02 -5.58 11.79
N ALA A 33 10.38 -4.42 11.24
CA ALA A 33 9.53 -3.23 11.23
C ALA A 33 8.26 -3.42 10.36
N HIS A 34 8.39 -4.11 9.21
CA HIS A 34 7.24 -4.50 8.38
C HIS A 34 6.31 -5.47 9.13
N ASP A 35 6.86 -6.54 9.70
CA ASP A 35 6.09 -7.53 10.46
C ASP A 35 5.33 -6.90 11.63
N LYS A 36 5.97 -5.98 12.35
CA LYS A 36 5.33 -5.21 13.44
C LYS A 36 4.19 -4.33 12.93
N TYR A 37 4.31 -3.75 11.74
CA TYR A 37 3.26 -2.93 11.14
C TYR A 37 2.03 -3.77 10.76
N GLN A 38 2.23 -4.96 10.19
CA GLN A 38 1.14 -5.85 9.73
C GLN A 38 0.15 -6.23 10.85
N VAL A 39 0.62 -6.28 12.10
CA VAL A 39 -0.22 -6.63 13.26
C VAL A 39 -0.49 -5.44 14.19
N ALA A 40 -0.03 -4.25 13.86
CA ALA A 40 -0.24 -3.08 14.69
C ALA A 40 -1.74 -2.74 14.78
N GLU A 41 -2.24 -2.50 16.00
CA GLU A 41 -3.66 -2.20 16.25
C GLU A 41 -4.21 -1.08 15.34
N ARG A 42 -3.41 -0.03 15.11
CA ARG A 42 -3.79 1.09 14.22
C ARG A 42 -3.96 0.66 12.76
N HIS A 43 -3.15 -0.29 12.29
CA HIS A 43 -3.25 -0.81 10.93
C HIS A 43 -4.49 -1.71 10.78
N LEU A 44 -4.70 -2.62 11.74
CA LEU A 44 -5.88 -3.49 11.75
C LEU A 44 -7.19 -2.69 11.84
N LYS A 45 -7.22 -1.64 12.67
CA LYS A 45 -8.36 -0.71 12.76
C LYS A 45 -8.63 0.02 11.45
N PHE A 46 -7.58 0.43 10.73
CA PHE A 46 -7.74 1.04 9.41
C PHE A 46 -8.38 0.07 8.42
N ILE A 47 -7.91 -1.18 8.38
CA ILE A 47 -8.52 -2.22 7.52
C ILE A 47 -9.99 -2.44 7.90
N GLU A 48 -10.29 -2.62 9.17
CA GLU A 48 -11.66 -2.83 9.65
C GLU A 48 -12.59 -1.69 9.21
N GLN A 49 -12.15 -0.44 9.32
CA GLN A 49 -12.96 0.73 9.01
C GLN A 49 -13.09 1.03 7.51
N GLN A 50 -12.19 0.52 6.67
CA GLN A 50 -12.09 0.94 5.27
C GLN A 50 -12.29 -0.18 4.26
N LYS A 51 -12.16 -1.46 4.65
CA LYS A 51 -12.21 -2.59 3.70
C LYS A 51 -13.51 -2.65 2.89
N ASP A 52 -14.63 -2.22 3.47
CA ASP A 52 -15.92 -2.22 2.79
C ASP A 52 -16.00 -1.16 1.68
N ASN A 53 -15.06 -0.21 1.65
CA ASN A 53 -14.93 0.82 0.61
C ASN A 53 -13.98 0.38 -0.53
N TRP A 54 -13.39 -0.82 -0.47
CA TRP A 54 -12.44 -1.31 -1.47
C TRP A 54 -13.10 -2.31 -2.40
N ASP A 55 -13.13 -2.01 -3.69
CA ASP A 55 -13.56 -2.98 -4.71
C ASP A 55 -12.49 -4.07 -4.93
N SER A 56 -11.22 -3.69 -4.90
CA SER A 56 -10.08 -4.62 -4.95
C SER A 56 -8.86 -4.06 -4.23
N VAL A 57 -7.92 -4.95 -3.86
CA VAL A 57 -6.65 -4.59 -3.24
C VAL A 57 -5.54 -5.45 -3.83
N GLN A 58 -4.43 -4.81 -4.22
CA GLN A 58 -3.19 -5.48 -4.64
C GLN A 58 -2.04 -4.99 -3.75
N VAL A 59 -1.26 -5.92 -3.21
CA VAL A 59 -0.11 -5.63 -2.35
C VAL A 59 1.14 -6.20 -2.98
N PHE A 60 2.20 -5.38 -3.04
CA PHE A 60 3.49 -5.75 -3.59
C PHE A 60 4.58 -5.48 -2.55
N ASP A 61 5.03 -6.53 -1.86
CA ASP A 61 6.17 -6.44 -0.94
C ASP A 61 7.48 -6.68 -1.72
N THR A 62 8.41 -5.73 -1.62
CA THR A 62 9.69 -5.80 -2.35
C THR A 62 10.84 -5.38 -1.44
N ASN A 63 11.90 -6.20 -1.40
CA ASN A 63 13.15 -5.84 -0.73
C ASN A 63 13.99 -4.95 -1.67
N LEU A 64 14.48 -3.83 -1.14
CA LEU A 64 15.52 -3.05 -1.82
C LEU A 64 16.80 -3.87 -1.84
N ARG A 65 17.41 -3.96 -3.01
CA ARG A 65 18.72 -4.57 -3.22
C ARG A 65 19.63 -3.51 -3.83
N ASP A 66 20.87 -3.47 -3.39
CA ASP A 66 21.94 -2.69 -4.03
C ASP A 66 22.41 -3.35 -5.33
#